data_AF-A0A9P5NHI3-F1
#
_entry.id   AF-A0A9P5NHI3-F1
#
_cell.length_a   1.000
_cell.length_b   1.000
_cell.length_c   1.000
_cell.angle_alpha   90.00
_cell.angle_beta   90.00
_cell.angle_gamma   90.00
#
_symmetry.space_group_name_H-M   'P 1'
#
loop_
_entity.id
_entity.type
_entity.pdbx_description
1 polymer ?
#
loop_
_entity_poly.entity_id
_entity_poly.type
_entity_poly.pdbx_seq_one_letter_code
_entity_poly.pdbx_strand_id
1 'polypeptide(L)'
;MHLLCDTLTDAFFYVTFVPESILQTEPIIMRKLTNLRIRLIDTSSNSNFVDLIHLPAIKSLWVEWGDNNFPFKWDPALYTRWLSYSSNTLIQLLLTDFPLSNRIQCGPNQPQFDYSKLEALLRALPNLKSLSLPPGIQVAFPILVQLVTGGLLPRLNSLSIAMNGSSDDVFHMVHLRNKAGPSSRYSPITSLNLVTTSLRPAARRSLQAKLEALNLPKSYRLQFLKPCTICNSYCCFDM
;
A
#
# COMPACT_ATOMS: atom_id res chain seq x y z
N MET A 1 -9.63 1.77 31.75
CA MET A 1 -8.53 2.62 32.30
C MET A 1 -7.69 3.09 31.11
N HIS A 2 -7.79 4.36 30.69
CA HIS A 2 -7.11 4.81 29.47
C HIS A 2 -5.61 4.97 29.69
N LEU A 3 -4.81 4.09 29.08
CA LEU A 3 -3.35 4.27 28.96
C LEU A 3 -3.08 5.47 28.04
N LEU A 4 -2.93 6.66 28.63
CA LEU A 4 -2.55 7.87 27.91
C LEU A 4 -1.03 7.93 27.81
N CYS A 5 -0.48 7.48 26.68
CA CYS A 5 0.91 7.76 26.35
C CYS A 5 0.98 9.10 25.58
N ASP A 6 1.13 10.20 26.32
CA ASP A 6 1.08 11.56 25.77
C ASP A 6 2.42 12.07 25.23
N THR A 7 3.42 11.20 25.01
CA THR A 7 4.74 11.61 24.50
C THR A 7 5.22 10.80 23.30
N LEU A 8 4.63 9.64 23.03
CA LEU A 8 5.05 8.76 21.95
C LEU A 8 4.64 9.35 20.58
N THR A 9 5.63 9.80 19.80
CA THR A 9 5.44 10.35 18.44
C THR A 9 5.79 9.35 17.34
N ASP A 10 6.60 8.36 17.66
CA ASP A 10 7.17 7.38 16.74
C ASP A 10 7.14 6.01 17.39
N ALA A 11 6.67 4.99 16.68
CA ALA A 11 6.60 3.63 17.21
C ALA A 11 6.83 2.56 16.16
N PHE A 12 7.37 1.44 16.62
CA PHE A 12 7.37 0.17 15.90
C PHE A 12 6.66 -0.89 16.72
N PHE A 13 5.60 -1.49 16.16
CA PHE A 13 4.85 -2.56 16.81
C PHE A 13 5.00 -3.88 16.05
N TYR A 14 5.17 -4.95 16.80
CA TYR A 14 5.11 -6.32 16.32
C TYR A 14 3.90 -6.98 16.96
N VAL A 15 2.89 -7.30 16.15
CA VAL A 15 1.61 -7.82 16.62
C VAL A 15 1.44 -9.24 16.11
N THR A 16 1.24 -10.16 17.05
CA THR A 16 0.87 -11.55 16.80
C THR A 16 -0.38 -11.88 17.58
N PHE A 17 -1.22 -12.76 17.03
CA PHE A 17 -2.38 -13.27 17.76
C PHE A 17 -2.08 -14.64 18.36
N VAL A 18 -2.42 -14.80 19.64
CA VAL A 18 -2.43 -16.10 20.33
C VAL A 18 -3.91 -16.51 20.47
N PRO A 19 -4.33 -17.70 20.00
CA PRO A 19 -5.75 -18.08 19.91
C PRO A 19 -6.55 -18.08 21.23
N GLU A 20 -5.89 -17.92 22.37
CA GLU A 20 -6.50 -18.05 23.71
C GLU A 20 -6.58 -16.72 24.49
N SER A 21 -6.15 -15.59 23.91
CA SER A 21 -6.21 -14.31 24.60
C SER A 21 -7.60 -13.67 24.49
N ILE A 22 -8.15 -13.29 25.65
CA ILE A 22 -9.32 -12.43 25.72
C ILE A 22 -8.93 -11.11 25.07
N LEU A 23 -9.60 -10.78 23.96
CA LEU A 23 -9.44 -9.48 23.31
C LEU A 23 -9.82 -8.37 24.28
N GLN A 24 -8.89 -7.43 24.45
CA GLN A 24 -9.20 -6.15 25.05
C GLN A 24 -10.36 -5.50 24.27
N THR A 25 -11.39 -5.05 24.97
CA THR A 25 -12.56 -4.38 24.35
C THR A 25 -12.45 -2.85 24.41
N GLU A 26 -11.53 -2.32 25.21
CA GLU A 26 -11.33 -0.88 25.33
C GLU A 26 -10.45 -0.34 24.18
N PRO A 27 -10.80 0.83 23.61
CA PRO A 27 -10.01 1.44 22.56
C PRO A 27 -8.68 1.99 23.11
N ILE A 28 -7.61 1.76 22.35
CA ILE A 28 -6.26 2.30 22.57
C ILE A 28 -6.11 3.55 21.71
N ILE A 29 -6.05 4.72 22.35
CA ILE A 29 -5.97 6.01 21.65
C ILE A 29 -4.57 6.59 21.80
N MET A 30 -3.82 6.66 20.70
CA MET A 30 -2.46 7.21 20.67
C MET A 30 -2.46 8.61 20.06
N ARG A 31 -2.81 9.61 20.87
CA ARG A 31 -3.11 10.99 20.42
C ARG A 31 -1.94 11.75 19.81
N LYS A 32 -0.71 11.42 20.18
CA LYS A 32 0.50 12.12 19.69
C LYS A 32 1.32 11.29 18.71
N LEU A 33 0.92 10.05 18.42
CA LEU A 33 1.66 9.19 17.51
C LEU A 33 1.52 9.70 16.08
N THR A 34 2.65 10.11 15.50
CA THR A 34 2.73 10.67 14.14
C THR A 34 3.33 9.71 13.13
N ASN A 35 4.19 8.80 13.57
CA ASN A 35 4.80 7.79 12.72
C ASN A 35 4.63 6.41 13.36
N LEU A 36 4.09 5.47 12.61
CA LEU A 36 3.90 4.11 13.06
C LEU A 36 4.35 3.16 11.97
N ARG A 37 5.24 2.25 12.33
CA ARG A 37 5.45 1.02 11.58
C ARG A 37 4.86 -0.13 12.40
N ILE A 38 4.00 -0.91 11.80
CA ILE A 38 3.34 -2.04 12.44
C ILE A 38 3.55 -3.28 11.59
N ARG A 39 3.99 -4.35 12.22
CA ARG A 39 4.12 -5.67 11.62
C ARG A 39 3.05 -6.59 12.18
N LEU A 40 2.20 -7.10 11.31
CA LEU A 40 1.09 -7.98 11.61
C LEU A 40 1.45 -9.39 11.18
N ILE A 41 1.47 -10.32 12.13
CA ILE A 41 1.74 -11.75 11.88
C ILE A 41 0.53 -12.57 12.32
N ASP A 42 -0.01 -13.37 11.40
CA ASP A 42 -1.12 -14.31 11.68
C ASP A 42 -2.36 -13.65 12.33
N THR A 43 -2.65 -12.41 11.93
CA THR A 43 -3.74 -11.61 12.51
C THR A 43 -5.07 -11.77 11.78
N SER A 44 -5.14 -12.54 10.71
CA SER A 44 -6.36 -12.71 9.89
C SER A 44 -7.53 -13.34 10.64
N SER A 45 -7.26 -14.20 11.63
CA SER A 45 -8.29 -14.77 12.51
C SER A 45 -8.98 -13.72 13.38
N ASN A 46 -8.37 -12.55 13.54
CA ASN A 46 -8.84 -11.49 14.42
C ASN A 46 -8.57 -10.11 13.84
N SER A 47 -8.89 -9.90 12.57
CA SER A 47 -8.53 -8.68 11.86
C SER A 47 -9.17 -7.41 12.43
N ASN A 48 -10.31 -7.53 13.12
CA ASN A 48 -11.03 -6.40 13.72
C ASN A 48 -10.29 -5.73 14.89
N PHE A 49 -9.20 -6.31 15.39
CA PHE A 49 -8.43 -5.69 16.48
C PHE A 49 -7.92 -4.28 16.13
N VAL A 50 -7.69 -3.99 14.84
CA VAL A 50 -7.25 -2.66 14.42
C VAL A 50 -8.32 -1.59 14.68
N ASP A 51 -9.60 -1.98 14.73
CA ASP A 51 -10.70 -1.07 15.02
C ASP A 51 -10.62 -0.55 16.48
N LEU A 52 -9.84 -1.21 17.34
CA LEU A 52 -9.56 -0.75 18.71
C LEU A 52 -8.42 0.26 18.78
N ILE A 53 -7.63 0.43 17.71
CA ILE A 53 -6.43 1.27 17.71
C ILE A 53 -6.72 2.60 17.01
N HIS A 54 -6.88 3.67 17.78
CA HIS A 54 -7.18 4.99 17.22
C HIS A 54 -5.91 5.85 17.11
N LEU A 55 -5.63 6.32 15.88
CA LEU A 55 -4.40 7.03 15.53
C LEU A 55 -4.67 8.45 14.98
N PRO A 56 -5.31 9.35 15.74
CA PRO A 56 -5.84 10.60 15.19
C PRO A 56 -4.77 11.56 14.63
N ALA A 57 -3.53 11.49 15.13
CA ALA A 57 -2.43 12.38 14.71
C ALA A 57 -1.46 11.75 13.70
N ILE A 58 -1.72 10.53 13.23
CA ILE A 58 -0.78 9.81 12.37
C ILE A 58 -0.57 10.53 11.03
N LYS A 59 0.70 10.67 10.65
CA LYS A 59 1.14 11.26 9.38
C LYS A 59 1.76 10.22 8.48
N SER A 60 2.51 9.26 9.05
CA SER A 60 3.13 8.17 8.32
C SER A 60 2.74 6.83 8.94
N LEU A 61 2.14 5.96 8.14
CA LEU A 61 1.79 4.60 8.53
C LEU A 61 2.45 3.61 7.58
N TRP A 62 3.21 2.67 8.14
CA TRP A 62 3.78 1.54 7.44
C TRP A 62 3.24 0.24 8.04
N VAL A 63 2.45 -0.49 7.26
CA VAL A 63 1.91 -1.80 7.61
C VAL A 63 2.67 -2.88 6.85
N GLU A 64 3.34 -3.73 7.60
CA GLU A 64 3.90 -5.00 7.12
C GLU A 64 2.96 -6.11 7.53
N TRP A 65 2.44 -6.90 6.60
CA TRP A 65 1.54 -8.01 6.94
C TRP A 65 2.05 -9.32 6.35
N GLY A 66 2.22 -10.31 7.22
CA GLY A 66 2.45 -11.70 6.85
C GLY A 66 1.45 -12.58 7.57
N ASP A 67 0.80 -13.49 6.86
CA ASP A 67 -0.19 -14.38 7.46
C ASP A 67 -0.03 -15.80 6.92
N ASN A 68 -0.22 -16.79 7.78
CA ASN A 68 -0.20 -18.21 7.45
C ASN A 68 -1.54 -18.69 6.83
N ASN A 69 -2.61 -17.89 6.91
CA ASN A 69 -3.91 -18.25 6.33
C ASN A 69 -3.96 -18.01 4.81
N PHE A 70 -4.26 -19.08 4.07
CA PHE A 70 -4.37 -19.09 2.62
C PHE A 70 -5.83 -19.10 2.14
N PRO A 71 -6.21 -18.34 1.10
CA PRO A 71 -5.39 -17.32 0.41
C PRO A 71 -5.26 -16.03 1.22
N PHE A 72 -4.03 -15.56 1.40
CA PHE A 72 -3.76 -14.23 1.95
C PHE A 72 -4.37 -13.15 1.04
N LYS A 73 -5.15 -12.24 1.63
CA LYS A 73 -5.78 -11.14 0.90
C LYS A 73 -5.79 -9.88 1.75
N TRP A 74 -5.18 -8.83 1.20
CA TRP A 74 -5.37 -7.48 1.71
C TRP A 74 -6.86 -7.10 1.67
N ASP A 75 -7.36 -6.56 2.77
CA ASP A 75 -8.73 -6.05 2.87
C ASP A 75 -8.73 -4.52 3.00
N PRO A 76 -8.85 -3.77 1.88
CA PRO A 76 -8.91 -2.31 1.94
C PRO A 76 -10.07 -1.77 2.78
N ALA A 77 -11.17 -2.53 2.97
CA ALA A 77 -12.29 -2.09 3.78
C ALA A 77 -11.89 -1.96 5.26
N LEU A 78 -11.11 -2.91 5.78
CA LEU A 78 -10.52 -2.83 7.11
C LEU A 78 -9.67 -1.58 7.29
N TYR A 79 -8.77 -1.29 6.34
CA TYR A 79 -7.94 -0.08 6.41
C TYR A 79 -8.77 1.20 6.26
N THR A 80 -9.88 1.17 5.50
CA THR A 80 -10.78 2.31 5.36
C THR A 80 -11.43 2.65 6.70
N ARG A 81 -11.92 1.64 7.43
CA ARG A 81 -12.51 1.83 8.77
C ARG A 81 -11.46 2.32 9.76
N TRP A 82 -10.33 1.62 9.82
CA TRP A 82 -9.25 1.91 10.77
C TRP A 82 -8.68 3.33 10.59
N LEU A 83 -8.43 3.74 9.34
CA LEU A 83 -7.81 5.04 9.04
C LEU A 83 -8.80 6.20 8.99
N SER A 84 -10.08 5.96 9.29
CA SER A 84 -11.10 7.02 9.32
C SER A 84 -10.75 8.12 10.33
N TYR A 85 -10.19 7.74 11.49
CA TYR A 85 -9.66 8.65 12.51
C TYR A 85 -8.48 9.51 12.05
N SER A 86 -7.80 9.08 10.99
CA SER A 86 -6.55 9.66 10.48
C SER A 86 -6.71 10.28 9.10
N SER A 87 -7.94 10.30 8.57
CA SER A 87 -8.27 10.74 7.20
C SER A 87 -7.69 12.11 6.83
N ASN A 88 -7.70 13.04 7.78
CA ASN A 88 -7.22 14.40 7.58
C ASN A 88 -5.71 14.59 7.86
N THR A 89 -5.08 13.67 8.59
CA THR A 89 -3.69 13.82 9.07
C THR A 89 -2.71 12.94 8.30
N LEU A 90 -3.16 11.83 7.74
CA LEU A 90 -2.31 10.86 7.06
C LEU A 90 -1.75 11.43 5.74
N ILE A 91 -0.41 11.42 5.64
CA ILE A 91 0.36 11.92 4.50
C ILE A 91 1.01 10.77 3.74
N GLN A 92 1.38 9.70 4.43
CA GLN A 92 2.12 8.58 3.88
C GLN A 92 1.51 7.25 4.35
N LEU A 93 1.17 6.39 3.39
CA LEU A 93 0.65 5.04 3.64
C LEU A 93 1.48 4.03 2.85
N LEU A 94 2.16 3.15 3.57
CA LEU A 94 2.95 2.05 3.02
C LEU A 94 2.33 0.73 3.46
N LEU A 95 1.77 -0.01 2.50
CA LEU A 95 1.32 -1.38 2.69
C LEU A 95 2.35 -2.29 2.00
N THR A 96 2.88 -3.26 2.75
CA THR A 96 3.94 -4.16 2.26
C THR A 96 3.72 -5.57 2.76
N ASP A 97 3.94 -6.55 1.89
CA ASP A 97 3.92 -7.96 2.27
C ASP A 97 5.15 -8.26 3.15
N PHE A 98 4.95 -8.99 4.24
CA PHE A 98 6.03 -9.50 5.09
C PHE A 98 6.25 -10.99 4.80
N PRO A 99 7.43 -11.39 4.31
CA PRO A 99 7.69 -12.79 3.97
C PRO A 99 7.86 -13.61 5.25
N LEU A 100 6.87 -14.45 5.56
CA LEU A 100 7.01 -15.50 6.55
C LEU A 100 7.75 -16.68 5.91
N SER A 101 8.87 -17.08 6.51
CA SER A 101 9.93 -17.92 5.92
C SER A 101 9.52 -19.33 5.49
N ASN A 102 8.28 -19.77 5.73
CA ASN A 102 7.95 -21.19 5.70
C ASN A 102 6.82 -21.59 4.74
N ARG A 103 6.09 -20.64 4.13
CA ARG A 103 5.00 -20.98 3.18
C ARG A 103 4.89 -19.94 2.10
N ILE A 104 5.44 -20.26 0.93
CA ILE A 104 5.21 -19.45 -0.26
C ILE A 104 3.80 -19.74 -0.76
N GLN A 105 2.91 -18.81 -0.42
CA GLN A 105 1.47 -18.98 -0.55
C GLN A 105 0.98 -18.41 -1.89
N CYS A 106 0.88 -19.27 -2.90
CA CYS A 106 0.35 -18.89 -4.20
C CYS A 106 -0.39 -20.03 -4.85
N GLY A 107 -1.59 -19.72 -5.29
CA GLY A 107 -2.40 -20.56 -6.15
C GLY A 107 -3.01 -19.73 -7.27
N PRO A 108 -3.39 -20.38 -8.39
CA PRO A 108 -4.02 -19.74 -9.55
C PRO A 108 -5.42 -19.15 -9.25
N ASN A 109 -5.98 -19.42 -8.08
CA ASN A 109 -7.31 -18.99 -7.65
C ASN A 109 -7.26 -17.82 -6.66
N GLN A 110 -6.47 -16.77 -6.94
CA GLN A 110 -6.58 -15.56 -6.14
C GLN A 110 -7.99 -14.96 -6.34
N PRO A 111 -8.80 -14.85 -5.26
CA PRO A 111 -10.15 -14.33 -5.39
C PRO A 111 -10.09 -12.88 -5.88
N GLN A 112 -10.92 -12.56 -6.88
CA GLN A 112 -10.98 -11.26 -7.52
C GLN A 112 -10.87 -10.12 -6.50
N PHE A 113 -9.88 -9.26 -6.69
CA PHE A 113 -9.67 -8.11 -5.83
C PHE A 113 -10.79 -7.09 -6.09
N ASP A 114 -11.46 -6.67 -5.03
CA ASP A 114 -12.58 -5.73 -5.14
C ASP A 114 -12.03 -4.30 -5.19
N TYR A 115 -11.92 -3.78 -6.41
CA TYR A 115 -11.37 -2.44 -6.65
C TYR A 115 -12.22 -1.32 -6.04
N SER A 116 -13.51 -1.54 -5.80
CA SER A 116 -14.38 -0.54 -5.17
C SER A 116 -13.96 -0.26 -3.72
N LYS A 117 -13.46 -1.28 -3.01
CA LYS A 117 -12.93 -1.14 -1.65
C LYS A 117 -11.63 -0.35 -1.62
N LEU A 118 -10.75 -0.58 -2.60
CA LEU A 118 -9.53 0.21 -2.74
C LEU A 118 -9.87 1.66 -3.06
N GLU A 119 -10.77 1.91 -3.99
CA GLU A 119 -11.22 3.26 -4.32
C GLU A 119 -11.80 3.99 -3.10
N ALA A 120 -12.61 3.31 -2.29
CA ALA A 120 -13.13 3.84 -1.02
C ALA A 120 -12.01 4.21 -0.04
N LEU A 121 -11.00 3.35 0.13
CA LEU A 121 -9.81 3.64 0.94
C LEU A 121 -9.09 4.90 0.45
N LEU A 122 -8.85 5.02 -0.87
CA LEU A 122 -8.15 6.17 -1.43
C LEU A 122 -8.96 7.46 -1.29
N ARG A 123 -10.30 7.41 -1.42
CA ARG A 123 -11.18 8.55 -1.16
C ARG A 123 -11.15 9.02 0.28
N ALA A 124 -11.04 8.09 1.23
CA ALA A 124 -10.98 8.40 2.65
C ALA A 124 -9.68 9.12 3.06
N LEU A 125 -8.66 9.16 2.20
CA LEU A 125 -7.32 9.70 2.50
C LEU A 125 -6.93 10.85 1.55
N PRO A 126 -7.70 11.95 1.49
CA PRO A 126 -7.50 13.02 0.49
C PRO A 126 -6.16 13.75 0.60
N ASN A 127 -5.51 13.69 1.77
CA ASN A 127 -4.25 14.37 2.06
C ASN A 127 -3.00 13.54 1.73
N LEU A 128 -3.17 12.31 1.27
CA LEU A 128 -2.06 11.39 1.00
C LEU A 128 -1.14 11.95 -0.09
N LYS A 129 0.16 12.04 0.24
CA LYS A 129 1.25 12.45 -0.66
C LYS A 129 2.06 11.27 -1.16
N SER A 130 2.17 10.21 -0.35
CA SER A 130 2.92 9.00 -0.67
C SER A 130 2.07 7.76 -0.44
N LEU A 131 1.93 6.93 -1.48
CA LEU A 131 1.21 5.67 -1.44
C LEU A 131 2.13 4.55 -1.89
N SER A 132 2.28 3.51 -1.07
CA SER A 132 2.85 2.24 -1.51
C SER A 132 1.86 1.12 -1.29
N LEU A 133 1.58 0.38 -2.36
CA LEU A 133 0.74 -0.80 -2.36
C LEU A 133 1.61 -2.04 -2.64
N PRO A 134 1.35 -3.17 -1.96
CA PRO A 134 2.06 -4.41 -2.17
C PRO A 134 1.60 -5.04 -3.50
N PRO A 135 2.39 -5.98 -4.06
CA PRO A 135 2.02 -6.68 -5.29
C PRO A 135 0.65 -7.37 -5.27
N GLY A 136 0.18 -7.81 -4.10
CA GLY A 136 -1.17 -8.38 -3.93
C GLY A 136 -2.33 -7.39 -4.13
N ILE A 137 -2.08 -6.08 -4.09
CA ILE A 137 -3.09 -5.04 -4.35
C ILE A 137 -2.87 -4.45 -5.74
N GLN A 138 -3.72 -4.84 -6.68
CA GLN A 138 -3.68 -4.34 -8.03
C GLN A 138 -4.50 -3.05 -8.16
N VAL A 139 -3.97 -2.09 -8.93
CA VAL A 139 -4.68 -0.84 -9.22
C VAL A 139 -5.37 -0.96 -10.58
N ALA A 140 -6.69 -0.98 -10.58
CA ALA A 140 -7.46 -1.03 -11.82
C ALA A 140 -7.37 0.29 -12.61
N PHE A 141 -7.54 0.20 -13.93
CA PHE A 141 -7.50 1.34 -14.84
C PHE A 141 -8.42 2.51 -14.44
N PRO A 142 -9.69 2.30 -14.00
CA PRO A 142 -10.54 3.41 -13.55
C PRO A 142 -9.96 4.21 -12.37
N ILE A 143 -9.24 3.54 -11.46
CA ILE A 143 -8.54 4.21 -10.36
C ILE A 143 -7.37 5.01 -10.92
N LEU A 144 -6.58 4.47 -11.86
CA LEU A 144 -5.49 5.20 -12.52
C LEU A 144 -6.01 6.47 -13.20
N VAL A 145 -7.14 6.43 -13.89
CA VAL A 145 -7.77 7.61 -14.53
C VAL A 145 -8.14 8.67 -13.49
N GLN A 146 -8.70 8.28 -12.35
CA GLN A 146 -9.00 9.23 -11.27
C GLN A 146 -7.72 9.77 -10.60
N LEU A 147 -6.65 8.98 -10.56
CA LEU A 147 -5.33 9.48 -10.17
C LEU A 147 -4.78 10.46 -11.21
N VAL A 148 -4.92 10.26 -12.52
CA VAL A 148 -4.47 11.25 -13.54
C VAL A 148 -5.10 12.62 -13.28
N THR A 149 -6.42 12.62 -13.12
CA THR A 149 -7.24 13.83 -13.06
C THR A 149 -7.23 14.51 -11.70
N GLY A 150 -6.61 13.88 -10.69
CA GLY A 150 -6.62 14.34 -9.31
C GLY A 150 -7.97 14.15 -8.60
N GLY A 151 -8.92 13.44 -9.21
CA GLY A 151 -10.18 13.05 -8.57
C GLY A 151 -9.98 12.11 -7.38
N LEU A 152 -8.92 11.29 -7.45
CA LEU A 152 -8.36 10.57 -6.29
C LEU A 152 -6.98 11.12 -5.96
N LEU A 153 -6.72 11.26 -4.66
CA LEU A 153 -5.43 11.67 -4.10
C LEU A 153 -4.82 12.90 -4.82
N PRO A 154 -5.46 14.07 -4.73
CA PRO A 154 -4.98 15.28 -5.40
C PRO A 154 -3.57 15.69 -4.93
N ARG A 155 -3.16 15.31 -3.71
CA ARG A 155 -1.83 15.62 -3.16
C ARG A 155 -0.76 14.57 -3.44
N LEU A 156 -1.11 13.47 -4.10
CA LEU A 156 -0.18 12.38 -4.40
C LEU A 156 0.97 12.87 -5.27
N ASN A 157 2.19 12.62 -4.83
CA ASN A 157 3.43 12.92 -5.56
C ASN A 157 4.47 11.79 -5.52
N SER A 158 4.20 10.73 -4.76
CA SER A 158 5.04 9.53 -4.65
C SER A 158 4.15 8.30 -4.72
N LEU A 159 4.40 7.43 -5.70
CA LEU A 159 3.57 6.25 -5.96
C LEU A 159 4.44 5.00 -6.07
N SER A 160 4.06 3.94 -5.36
CA SER A 160 4.69 2.63 -5.42
C SER A 160 3.61 1.56 -5.61
N ILE A 161 3.57 0.92 -6.77
CA ILE A 161 2.52 -0.04 -7.14
C ILE A 161 3.09 -1.19 -7.97
N ALA A 162 2.38 -2.32 -7.98
CA ALA A 162 2.63 -3.38 -8.94
C ALA A 162 1.86 -3.14 -10.25
N MET A 163 2.55 -3.38 -11.37
CA MET A 163 2.00 -3.39 -12.71
C MET A 163 1.55 -4.79 -13.07
N ASN A 164 0.24 -4.98 -13.24
CA ASN A 164 -0.33 -6.15 -13.89
C ASN A 164 -1.04 -5.69 -15.17
N GLY A 165 -0.64 -6.26 -16.32
CA GLY A 165 -1.15 -5.86 -17.63
C GLY A 165 -0.21 -4.91 -18.39
N SER A 166 -0.78 -3.97 -19.15
CA SER A 166 -0.03 -3.01 -19.94
C SER A 166 0.66 -2.00 -19.03
N SER A 167 1.99 -1.98 -19.04
CA SER A 167 2.77 -0.96 -18.35
C SER A 167 2.46 0.46 -18.81
N ASP A 168 1.92 0.59 -20.02
CA ASP A 168 1.72 1.87 -20.69
C ASP A 168 0.67 2.72 -19.99
N ASP A 169 -0.29 2.09 -19.31
CA ASP A 169 -1.33 2.81 -18.57
C ASP A 169 -0.73 3.63 -17.42
N VAL A 170 0.23 3.07 -16.68
CA VAL A 170 0.88 3.76 -15.57
C VAL A 170 1.80 4.87 -16.06
N PHE A 171 2.59 4.61 -17.12
CA PHE A 171 3.44 5.63 -17.71
C PHE A 171 2.64 6.79 -18.30
N HIS A 172 1.56 6.49 -19.02
CA HIS A 172 0.64 7.48 -19.58
C HIS A 172 -0.02 8.30 -18.47
N MET A 173 -0.46 7.64 -17.39
CA MET A 173 -1.05 8.30 -16.22
C MET A 173 -0.10 9.34 -15.63
N VAL A 174 1.16 8.96 -15.41
CA VAL A 174 2.19 9.86 -14.84
C VAL A 174 2.51 11.00 -15.79
N HIS A 175 2.67 10.71 -17.09
CA HIS A 175 2.95 11.73 -18.09
C HIS A 175 1.83 12.79 -18.15
N LEU A 176 0.57 12.36 -18.23
CA LEU A 176 -0.57 13.27 -18.28
C LEU A 176 -0.69 14.12 -17.02
N ARG A 177 -0.57 13.49 -15.83
CA ARG A 177 -0.64 14.21 -14.56
C ARG A 177 0.46 15.26 -14.43
N ASN A 178 1.67 14.94 -14.86
CA ASN A 178 2.80 15.88 -14.79
C ASN A 178 2.71 17.01 -15.83
N LYS A 179 2.06 16.77 -16.98
CA LYS A 179 1.86 17.78 -18.03
C LYS A 179 0.88 18.89 -17.63
N ALA A 180 0.00 18.66 -16.65
CA ALA A 180 -0.97 19.64 -16.18
C ALA A 180 -0.33 20.92 -15.58
N GLY A 181 0.96 20.86 -15.23
CA GLY A 181 1.73 22.01 -14.79
C GLY A 181 1.49 22.43 -13.33
N PRO A 182 2.20 23.48 -12.87
CA PRO A 182 2.20 23.89 -11.46
C PRO A 182 0.89 24.56 -11.01
N SER A 183 0.10 25.06 -11.95
CA SER A 183 -1.19 25.71 -11.71
C SER A 183 -2.36 24.73 -11.56
N SER A 184 -2.10 23.43 -11.72
CA SER A 184 -3.12 22.40 -11.55
C SER A 184 -3.52 22.25 -10.06
N ARG A 185 -4.75 21.77 -9.82
CA ARG A 185 -5.28 21.54 -8.46
C ARG A 185 -4.67 20.30 -7.78
N TYR A 186 -3.76 19.61 -8.44
CA TYR A 186 -3.16 18.36 -7.99
C TYR A 186 -1.64 18.38 -8.14
N SER A 187 -0.96 17.58 -7.33
CA SER A 187 0.50 17.53 -7.32
C SER A 187 1.04 16.65 -8.46
N PRO A 188 2.13 17.05 -9.13
CA PRO A 188 2.81 16.16 -10.07
C PRO A 188 3.39 14.95 -9.33
N ILE A 189 3.46 13.81 -10.02
CA ILE A 189 4.21 12.65 -9.57
C ILE A 189 5.69 12.95 -9.72
N THR A 190 6.39 12.95 -8.59
CA THR A 190 7.83 13.21 -8.50
C THR A 190 8.65 11.97 -8.17
N SER A 191 8.00 10.92 -7.66
CA SER A 191 8.60 9.63 -7.37
C SER A 191 7.70 8.48 -7.83
N LEU A 192 8.28 7.49 -8.50
CA LEU A 192 7.56 6.31 -9.00
C LEU A 192 8.35 5.03 -8.80
N ASN A 193 7.79 4.10 -8.01
CA ASN A 193 8.33 2.75 -7.86
C ASN A 193 7.35 1.76 -8.49
N LEU A 194 7.83 0.96 -9.43
CA LEU A 194 7.03 -0.01 -10.15
C LEU A 194 7.55 -1.41 -9.85
N VAL A 195 6.64 -2.30 -9.48
CA VAL A 195 6.93 -3.72 -9.33
C VAL A 195 6.28 -4.46 -10.50
N THR A 196 6.99 -5.37 -11.18
CA THR A 196 6.43 -6.12 -12.30
C THR A 196 6.95 -7.54 -12.36
N THR A 197 6.20 -8.41 -13.01
CA THR A 197 6.51 -9.83 -13.22
C THR A 197 7.28 -10.08 -14.53
N SER A 198 7.43 -9.07 -15.39
CA SER A 198 7.99 -9.28 -16.75
C SER A 198 9.47 -9.68 -16.75
N LEU A 199 9.77 -10.85 -17.33
CA LEU A 199 11.08 -11.49 -17.27
C LEU A 199 11.95 -11.30 -18.52
N ARG A 200 11.39 -10.89 -19.67
CA ARG A 200 12.16 -10.84 -20.92
C ARG A 200 13.14 -9.66 -20.92
N PRO A 201 14.44 -9.85 -21.18
CA PRO A 201 15.43 -8.76 -21.15
C PRO A 201 15.08 -7.55 -22.04
N ALA A 202 14.48 -7.78 -23.21
CA ALA A 202 14.04 -6.71 -24.11
C ALA A 202 12.89 -5.89 -23.51
N ALA A 203 11.91 -6.54 -22.87
CA ALA A 203 10.82 -5.87 -22.19
C ALA A 203 11.33 -5.07 -20.98
N ARG A 204 12.28 -5.63 -20.20
CA ARG A 204 12.91 -4.91 -19.08
C ARG A 204 13.62 -3.63 -19.54
N ARG A 205 14.41 -3.71 -20.62
CA ARG A 205 15.07 -2.55 -21.22
C ARG A 205 14.06 -1.51 -21.71
N SER A 206 12.99 -1.94 -22.37
CA SER A 206 11.93 -1.04 -22.83
C SER A 206 11.22 -0.33 -21.67
N LEU A 207 10.87 -1.04 -20.60
CA LEU A 207 10.26 -0.47 -19.40
C LEU A 207 11.19 0.52 -18.69
N GLN A 208 12.47 0.16 -18.58
CA GLN A 208 13.49 1.02 -17.98
C GLN A 208 13.63 2.33 -18.77
N ALA A 209 13.72 2.26 -20.11
CA ALA A 209 13.79 3.44 -20.96
C ALA A 209 12.53 4.32 -20.85
N LYS A 210 11.33 3.72 -20.74
CA LYS A 210 10.08 4.46 -20.50
C LYS A 210 10.08 5.17 -19.15
N LEU A 211 10.57 4.50 -18.10
CA LEU A 211 10.67 5.07 -16.75
C LEU A 211 11.68 6.23 -16.70
N GLU A 212 12.83 6.08 -17.35
CA GLU A 212 13.84 7.14 -17.50
C GLU A 212 13.28 8.34 -18.27
N ALA A 213 12.54 8.09 -19.35
CA ALA A 213 11.93 9.14 -20.17
C ALA A 213 10.89 10.00 -19.42
N LEU A 214 10.36 9.53 -18.28
CA LEU A 214 9.50 10.34 -17.42
C LEU A 214 10.25 11.50 -16.75
N ASN A 215 11.58 11.44 -16.64
CA ASN A 215 12.42 12.49 -16.04
C ASN A 215 11.90 12.95 -14.66
N LEU A 216 11.56 11.99 -13.80
CA LEU A 216 10.98 12.31 -12.49
C LEU A 216 11.99 13.04 -11.59
N PRO A 217 11.62 14.18 -10.97
CA PRO A 217 12.57 15.02 -10.24
C PRO A 217 13.24 14.38 -9.02
N LYS A 218 12.59 13.41 -8.36
CA LYS A 218 13.11 12.83 -7.11
C LYS A 218 13.72 11.46 -7.30
N SER A 219 12.90 10.49 -7.68
CA SER A 219 13.37 9.11 -7.79
C SER A 219 12.45 8.25 -8.65
N TYR A 220 13.01 7.18 -9.19
CA TYR A 220 12.23 6.12 -9.77
C TYR A 220 12.92 4.78 -9.53
N ARG A 221 12.13 3.71 -9.44
CA ARG A 221 12.65 2.35 -9.31
C ARG A 221 11.78 1.38 -10.08
N LEU A 222 12.41 0.47 -10.79
CA LEU A 222 11.75 -0.68 -11.40
C LEU A 222 12.25 -1.96 -10.72
N GLN A 223 11.34 -2.71 -10.12
CA GLN A 223 11.62 -3.97 -9.46
C GLN A 223 10.94 -5.10 -10.20
N PHE A 224 11.70 -6.18 -10.44
CA PHE A 224 11.20 -7.36 -11.10
C PHE A 224 10.99 -8.46 -10.05
N LEU A 225 9.75 -8.93 -9.92
CA LEU A 225 9.46 -10.12 -9.14
C LEU A 225 10.01 -11.34 -9.86
N LYS A 226 10.66 -12.21 -9.11
CA LYS A 226 11.07 -13.53 -9.60
C LYS A 226 9.87 -14.48 -9.49
N PRO A 227 9.77 -15.47 -10.40
CA PRO A 227 8.86 -16.59 -10.18
C PRO A 227 9.24 -17.28 -8.89
N CYS A 228 8.26 -17.59 -8.07
CA CYS A 228 8.45 -18.46 -6.94
C CYS A 228 8.72 -19.88 -7.43
N THR A 229 9.75 -20.49 -6.84
CA THR A 229 10.19 -21.86 -7.08
C THR A 229 9.19 -22.92 -6.61
N ILE A 230 8.28 -22.58 -5.68
CA ILE A 230 7.29 -23.50 -5.11
C ILE A 230 5.99 -23.55 -5.93
N CYS A 231 5.46 -22.40 -6.36
CA CYS A 231 4.14 -22.32 -7.01
C CYS A 231 4.17 -21.88 -8.47
N ASN A 232 5.36 -21.62 -9.04
CA ASN A 232 5.55 -21.12 -10.41
C ASN A 232 4.75 -19.84 -10.74
N SER A 233 4.40 -19.04 -9.71
CA SER A 233 3.71 -17.75 -9.81
C SER A 233 4.58 -16.63 -9.24
N TYR A 234 4.19 -15.37 -9.43
CA TYR A 234 4.93 -14.19 -8.96
C TYR A 234 4.32 -13.66 -7.67
N CYS A 235 4.67 -14.29 -6.57
CA CYS A 235 3.90 -14.22 -5.32
C CYS A 235 4.68 -13.63 -4.14
N CYS A 236 6.00 -13.50 -4.22
CA CYS A 236 6.84 -13.03 -3.12
C CYS A 236 8.08 -12.29 -3.65
N PHE A 237 8.60 -11.39 -2.83
CA PHE A 237 9.97 -10.91 -2.95
C PHE A 237 10.91 -12.05 -2.51
N ASP A 238 11.73 -12.57 -3.40
CA ASP A 238 13.00 -13.19 -2.97
C ASP A 238 13.81 -12.06 -2.33
N MET A 239 13.95 -12.09 -1.00
CA MET A 239 14.97 -11.31 -0.29
C MET A 239 16.26 -12.14 -0.23
#